data_AF-A0A971WGJ4-F1
#
_entry.id   AF-A0A971WGJ4-F1
#
_cell.length_a   1.000
_cell.length_b   1.000
_cell.length_c   1.000
_cell.angle_alpha   90.00
_cell.angle_beta   90.00
_cell.angle_gamma   90.00
#
_symmetry.space_group_name_H-M   'P 1'
#
loop_
_entity.id
_entity.type
_entity.pdbx_description
1 polymer ?
#
loop_
_entity_poly.entity_id
_entity_poly.type
_entity_poly.pdbx_seq_one_letter_code
_entity_poly.pdbx_strand_id
1 'polypeptide(L)'
;MTSHLPHILSNCFLSAVLSHREDLPQYAGPSFGDWVRIGGSSPRMWRDIFITNRDKILKTIGLFQRELDKMIEIIKESEEEELLSLLQEIAHLKEESIAGVSHRR
;
A
#
# COMPACT_ATOMS: atom_id res chain seq x y z
N MET A 1 -6.61 9.62 -3.02
CA MET A 1 -5.68 8.47 -2.89
C MET A 1 -5.55 8.01 -1.45
N THR A 2 -5.42 8.93 -0.49
CA THR A 2 -4.92 8.66 0.87
C THR A 2 -5.79 7.79 1.79
N SER A 3 -7.13 7.71 1.60
CA SER A 3 -7.98 6.86 2.46
C SER A 3 -8.44 5.56 1.78
N HIS A 4 -8.92 5.60 0.54
CA HIS A 4 -9.49 4.40 -0.10
C HIS A 4 -8.44 3.38 -0.54
N LEU A 5 -7.27 3.83 -1.04
CA LEU A 5 -6.24 2.93 -1.55
C LEU A 5 -5.64 2.04 -0.44
N PRO A 6 -5.31 2.54 0.77
CA PRO A 6 -4.83 1.68 1.86
C PRO A 6 -5.78 0.52 2.21
N HIS A 7 -7.09 0.74 2.22
CA HIS A 7 -8.06 -0.33 2.48
C HIS A 7 -8.11 -1.37 1.36
N ILE A 8 -7.98 -0.95 0.11
CA ILE A 8 -7.92 -1.86 -1.04
C ILE A 8 -6.65 -2.71 -0.96
N LEU A 9 -5.49 -2.07 -0.77
CA LEU A 9 -4.21 -2.77 -0.65
C LEU A 9 -4.19 -3.72 0.54
N SER A 10 -4.78 -3.32 1.67
CA SER A 10 -4.93 -4.18 2.83
C SER A 10 -5.77 -5.42 2.53
N ASN A 11 -6.94 -5.25 1.91
CA ASN A 11 -7.78 -6.39 1.54
C ASN A 11 -7.07 -7.33 0.56
N CYS A 12 -6.33 -6.79 -0.42
CA CYS A 12 -5.53 -7.60 -1.34
C CYS A 12 -4.41 -8.37 -0.61
N PHE A 13 -3.66 -7.68 0.26
CA PHE A 13 -2.59 -8.28 1.05
C PHE A 13 -3.13 -9.40 1.95
N LEU A 14 -4.17 -9.13 2.73
CA LEU A 14 -4.79 -10.10 3.62
C LEU A 14 -5.38 -11.28 2.85
N SER A 15 -6.00 -11.04 1.69
CA SER A 15 -6.48 -12.12 0.83
C SER A 15 -5.33 -12.98 0.32
N ALA A 16 -4.25 -12.39 -0.18
CA ALA A 16 -3.10 -13.15 -0.68
C ALA A 16 -2.44 -13.97 0.44
N VAL A 17 -2.32 -13.37 1.61
CA VAL A 17 -1.63 -13.96 2.75
C VAL A 17 -2.50 -15.07 3.37
N LEU A 18 -3.74 -14.77 3.78
CA LEU A 18 -4.63 -15.73 4.46
C LEU A 18 -5.11 -16.87 3.56
N SER A 19 -5.13 -16.70 2.23
CA SER A 19 -5.52 -17.79 1.31
C SER A 19 -4.39 -18.80 1.03
N HIS A 20 -3.15 -18.52 1.41
CA HIS A 20 -1.98 -19.34 1.00
C HIS A 20 -1.15 -19.91 2.17
N ARG A 21 -1.52 -19.66 3.43
CA ARG A 21 -0.76 -20.11 4.61
C ARG A 21 -1.70 -20.35 5.80
N GLU A 22 -1.62 -21.52 6.43
CA GLU A 22 -2.39 -21.86 7.64
C GLU A 22 -1.71 -21.39 8.94
N ASP A 23 -0.41 -21.07 8.90
CA ASP A 23 0.47 -20.83 10.06
C ASP A 23 0.85 -19.35 10.31
N LEU A 24 0.29 -18.44 9.51
CA LEU A 24 0.59 -17.01 9.52
C LEU A 24 0.61 -16.28 10.86
N PRO A 25 -0.34 -16.53 11.79
CA PRO A 25 -0.38 -15.79 13.04
C PRO A 25 0.89 -15.95 13.89
N GLN A 26 1.66 -17.03 13.69
CA GLN A 26 2.86 -17.33 14.49
C GLN A 26 4.10 -16.54 14.03
N TYR A 27 4.13 -16.08 12.77
CA TYR A 27 5.26 -15.34 12.19
C TYR A 27 4.91 -13.89 11.81
N ALA A 28 3.69 -13.45 12.13
CA ALA A 28 3.22 -12.11 11.86
C ALA A 28 3.91 -11.08 12.76
N GLY A 29 4.85 -10.32 12.19
CA GLY A 29 5.44 -9.15 12.84
C GLY A 29 4.44 -7.98 13.00
N PRO A 30 4.82 -6.90 13.71
CA PRO A 30 3.93 -5.76 13.99
C PRO A 30 3.26 -5.14 12.76
N SER A 31 3.92 -5.15 11.61
CA SER A 31 3.39 -4.61 10.34
C SER A 31 2.17 -5.38 9.82
N PHE A 32 2.08 -6.69 10.08
CA PHE A 32 0.89 -7.47 9.73
C PHE A 32 -0.34 -6.98 10.50
N GLY A 33 -0.17 -6.66 11.79
CA GLY A 33 -1.23 -6.10 12.62
C GLY A 33 -1.80 -4.80 12.07
N ASP A 34 -0.96 -3.93 11.49
CA ASP A 34 -1.40 -2.69 10.83
C ASP A 34 -2.25 -2.98 9.59
N TRP A 35 -1.86 -3.96 8.78
CA TRP A 35 -2.66 -4.39 7.64
C TRP A 35 -4.01 -4.93 8.08
N VAL A 36 -4.05 -5.82 9.09
CA VAL A 36 -5.31 -6.33 9.67
C VAL A 36 -6.18 -5.19 10.20
N ARG A 37 -5.60 -4.23 10.91
CA ARG A 37 -6.32 -3.08 11.47
C ARG A 37 -6.93 -2.20 10.37
N ILE A 38 -6.21 -1.95 9.28
CA ILE A 38 -6.72 -1.19 8.13
C ILE A 38 -7.84 -1.99 7.43
N GLY A 39 -7.63 -3.27 7.14
CA GLY A 39 -8.59 -4.11 6.40
C GLY A 39 -9.82 -4.53 7.19
N GLY A 40 -9.73 -4.62 8.52
CA GLY A 40 -10.76 -5.12 9.43
C GLY A 40 -11.99 -4.21 9.65
N SER A 41 -12.17 -3.20 8.80
CA SER A 41 -13.32 -2.29 8.84
C SER A 41 -14.58 -2.94 8.23
N SER A 42 -15.77 -2.37 8.50
CA SER A 42 -17.07 -2.92 8.04
C SER A 42 -17.13 -3.17 6.52
N PRO A 43 -17.35 -4.43 6.08
CA PRO A 43 -17.44 -4.75 4.65
C PRO A 43 -18.59 -4.05 3.91
N ARG A 44 -19.74 -3.84 4.58
CA ARG A 44 -20.89 -3.15 3.97
C ARG A 44 -20.57 -1.69 3.67
N MET A 45 -19.93 -1.00 4.61
CA MET A 45 -19.51 0.39 4.44
C MET A 45 -18.50 0.53 3.30
N TRP A 46 -17.49 -0.36 3.27
CA TRP A 46 -16.46 -0.31 2.23
C TRP A 46 -16.97 -0.68 0.84
N ARG A 47 -17.92 -1.61 0.73
CA ARG A 47 -18.65 -1.86 -0.51
C ARG A 47 -19.28 -0.55 -1.04
N ASP A 48 -20.00 0.16 -0.19
CA ASP A 48 -20.71 1.38 -0.60
C ASP A 48 -19.73 2.49 -1.00
N ILE A 49 -18.64 2.65 -0.25
CA ILE A 49 -17.54 3.58 -0.58
C ILE A 49 -16.92 3.24 -1.94
N PHE A 50 -16.62 1.96 -2.18
CA PHE A 50 -15.98 1.51 -3.42
C PHE A 50 -16.88 1.70 -4.64
N ILE A 51 -18.18 1.38 -4.52
CA ILE A 51 -19.14 1.59 -5.59
C ILE A 51 -19.30 3.09 -5.87
N THR A 52 -19.45 3.90 -4.82
CA THR A 52 -19.68 5.35 -4.96
C THR A 52 -18.47 6.08 -5.55
N ASN A 53 -17.24 5.62 -5.28
CA ASN A 53 -16.02 6.29 -5.71
C ASN A 53 -15.25 5.53 -6.80
N ARG A 54 -15.91 4.64 -7.53
CA ARG A 54 -15.31 3.67 -8.46
C ARG A 54 -14.26 4.28 -9.38
N ASP A 55 -14.59 5.33 -10.13
CA ASP A 55 -13.69 5.86 -11.15
C ASP A 55 -12.41 6.47 -10.55
N LYS A 56 -12.56 7.20 -9.43
CA LYS A 56 -11.44 7.77 -8.69
C LYS A 56 -10.54 6.69 -8.09
N ILE A 57 -11.16 5.62 -7.60
CA ILE A 57 -10.46 4.45 -7.05
C ILE A 57 -9.68 3.75 -8.16
N LEU A 58 -10.32 3.44 -9.30
CA LEU A 58 -9.67 2.78 -10.43
C LEU A 58 -8.48 3.59 -10.96
N LYS A 59 -8.63 4.92 -11.09
CA LYS A 59 -7.51 5.80 -11.46
C LYS A 59 -6.35 5.71 -10.45
N THR A 60 -6.67 5.67 -9.17
CA THR A 60 -5.68 5.57 -8.08
C THR A 60 -4.99 4.20 -8.07
N ILE A 61 -5.74 3.11 -8.30
CA ILE A 61 -5.18 1.76 -8.43
C ILE A 61 -4.23 1.72 -9.63
N GLY A 62 -4.60 2.27 -10.78
CA GLY A 62 -3.74 2.29 -11.95
C GLY A 62 -2.45 3.10 -11.74
N LEU A 63 -2.47 4.16 -10.93
CA LEU A 63 -1.25 4.86 -10.49
C LEU A 63 -0.37 3.94 -9.65
N PHE A 64 -0.96 3.27 -8.66
CA PHE A 64 -0.22 2.35 -7.79
C PHE A 64 0.38 1.17 -8.55
N GLN A 65 -0.38 0.57 -9.48
CA GLN A 65 0.10 -0.54 -10.32
C GLN A 65 1.35 -0.15 -11.10
N ARG A 66 1.39 1.05 -11.71
CA ARG A 66 2.59 1.53 -12.40
C ARG A 66 3.80 1.64 -11.50
N GLU A 67 3.64 2.16 -10.28
CA GLU A 67 4.77 2.23 -9.34
C GLU A 67 5.19 0.84 -8.83
N LEU A 68 4.24 -0.08 -8.67
CA LEU A 68 4.53 -1.46 -8.33
C LEU A 68 5.28 -2.19 -9.46
N ASP A 69 4.87 -1.98 -10.71
CA ASP A 69 5.50 -2.58 -11.89
C ASP A 69 6.96 -2.10 -12.02
N LYS A 70 7.23 -0.80 -11.85
CA LYS A 70 8.60 -0.26 -11.83
C LYS A 70 9.46 -0.92 -10.74
N MET A 71 8.92 -1.06 -9.53
CA MET A 71 9.61 -1.71 -8.42
C MET A 71 9.91 -3.19 -8.75
N ILE A 72 8.97 -3.89 -9.40
CA ILE A 72 9.16 -5.28 -9.84
C ILE A 72 10.27 -5.36 -10.90
N GLU A 73 10.29 -4.46 -11.87
CA GLU A 73 11.33 -4.40 -12.91
C GLU A 73 12.71 -4.19 -12.30
N ILE A 74 12.84 -3.21 -11.39
CA ILE A 74 14.10 -2.93 -10.68
C ILE A 74 14.54 -4.15 -9.86
N ILE A 75 13.63 -4.80 -9.12
CA ILE A 75 13.98 -5.99 -8.35
C ILE A 75 14.44 -7.16 -9.24
N LYS A 76 13.91 -7.26 -10.47
CA LYS A 76 14.26 -8.33 -11.41
C LYS A 76 15.59 -8.10 -12.12
N GLU A 77 15.83 -6.86 -12.54
CA GLU A 77 16.88 -6.53 -13.51
C GLU A 77 18.08 -5.80 -12.88
N SER A 78 17.93 -5.20 -11.70
CA SER A 78 18.93 -4.26 -11.18
C SER A 78 19.98 -4.89 -10.25
N GLU A 79 21.19 -4.34 -10.37
CA GLU A 79 22.24 -4.39 -9.35
C GLU A 79 21.83 -3.55 -8.12
N GLU A 80 22.39 -3.87 -6.95
CA GLU A 80 22.04 -3.33 -5.62
C GLU A 80 21.88 -1.78 -5.56
N GLU A 81 22.63 -1.03 -6.38
CA GLU A 81 22.67 0.44 -6.38
C GLU A 81 21.39 1.11 -6.90
N GLU A 82 20.72 0.57 -7.92
CA GLU A 82 19.52 1.20 -8.50
C GLU A 82 18.31 1.05 -7.57
N LEU A 83 18.18 -0.11 -6.93
CA LEU A 83 17.19 -0.33 -5.88
C LEU A 83 17.43 0.60 -4.69
N LEU A 84 18.69 0.77 -4.26
CA LEU A 84 19.04 1.69 -3.20
C LEU A 84 18.67 3.13 -3.56
N SER A 85 18.96 3.57 -4.78
CA SER A 85 18.64 4.91 -5.26
C SER A 85 17.14 5.18 -5.24
N LEU A 86 16.31 4.24 -5.73
CA LEU A 86 14.86 4.35 -5.67
C LEU A 86 14.34 4.47 -4.23
N LEU A 87 14.85 3.64 -3.32
CA LEU A 87 14.45 3.66 -1.91
C LEU A 87 14.84 4.97 -1.22
N GLN A 88 16.00 5.54 -1.56
CA GLN A 88 16.44 6.84 -1.07
C GLN A 88 15.56 7.98 -1.59
N GLU A 89 15.18 7.96 -2.87
CA GLU A 89 14.26 8.94 -3.45
C GLU A 89 12.90 8.94 -2.71
N ILE A 90 12.34 7.76 -2.48
CA ILE A 90 11.08 7.60 -1.75
C ILE A 90 11.21 8.11 -0.31
N ALA A 91 12.32 7.82 0.37
CA ALA A 91 12.58 8.30 1.72
C ALA A 91 12.63 9.83 1.78
N HIS A 92 13.28 10.47 0.81
CA HIS A 92 13.36 11.92 0.72
C HIS A 92 11.99 12.57 0.50
N LEU A 93 11.22 12.06 -0.46
CA LEU A 93 9.86 12.56 -0.75
C LEU A 93 8.93 12.46 0.48
N LYS A 94 9.11 11.42 1.31
CA LYS A 94 8.37 11.24 2.56
C LYS A 94 8.71 12.35 3.57
N GLU A 95 9.99 12.68 3.73
CA GLU A 95 10.44 13.73 4.66
C GLU A 95 9.89 15.10 4.28
N GLU A 96 9.97 15.46 3.00
CA GLU A 96 9.43 16.72 2.48
C GLU A 96 7.91 16.83 2.69
N SER A 97 7.20 15.73 2.45
CA SER A 97 5.75 15.66 2.64
C SER A 97 5.33 15.85 4.10
N ILE A 98 6.10 15.32 5.06
CA ILE A 98 5.84 15.46 6.49
C ILE A 98 6.21 16.86 7.00
N ALA A 99 7.32 17.42 6.52
CA ALA A 99 7.76 18.77 6.84
C ALA A 99 6.75 19.83 6.35
N GLY A 100 6.23 19.68 5.13
CA GLY A 100 5.23 20.57 4.54
C GLY A 100 3.85 20.54 5.21
N VAL A 101 3.52 19.46 5.94
CA VAL A 101 2.29 19.37 6.76
C VAL A 101 2.47 20.07 8.11
N SER A 102 3.68 20.05 8.68
CA SER A 102 3.99 20.70 9.96
C SER A 102 4.00 22.23 9.89
N HIS A 103 4.23 22.81 8.71
CA HIS A 103 4.18 24.27 8.48
C HIS A 103 2.78 24.85 8.18
N ARG A 104 1.74 24.01 8.04
CA ARG A 104 0.35 24.44 7.79
C ARG A 104 -0.59 24.22 8.98
N ARG A 105 -0.07 24.28 10.21
CA ARG A 105 -0.85 24.24 11.45
C ARG A 105 -0.62 25.50 12.27
#